data_AF-A0A524QE31-F1
#
_entry.id   AF-A0A524QE31-F1
#
_cell.length_a   1.000
_cell.length_b   1.000
_cell.length_c   1.000
_cell.angle_alpha   90.00
_cell.angle_beta   90.00
_cell.angle_gamma   90.00
#
_symmetry.space_group_name_H-M   'P 1'
#
loop_
_entity.id
_entity.type
_entity.pdbx_description
1 polymer ?
#
loop_
_entity_poly.entity_id
_entity_poly.type
_entity_poly.pdbx_seq_one_letter_code
_entity_poly.pdbx_strand_id
1 'polypeptide(L)'
;FTAEPTVGEAPLEVLFNDNSVRAYSYMWKFGDDSISSLPDPGPHVYFTPGDYRVTLVIESDLTCVDSASVTITVEPSLLQIPNVFTPNDDGMNDFFIPDKKSLKYINIQVFAKSGHRVYYYQATGDDLQNWTGWDGHINNSGRLADAGTYYYVIRATGYDDIKYEGREYRGALYLYR
;
A
#
# COMPACT_ATOMS: atom_id res chain seq x y z
N PHE A 1 6.34 -19.58 18.07
CA PHE A 1 6.95 -18.38 17.46
C PHE A 1 5.97 -17.21 17.51
N THR A 2 6.45 -16.00 17.28
CA THR A 2 5.66 -14.77 17.08
C THR A 2 5.94 -14.18 15.69
N ALA A 3 5.00 -13.37 15.18
CA ALA A 3 5.14 -12.66 13.93
C ALA A 3 4.63 -11.23 14.08
N GLU A 4 5.38 -10.24 13.60
CA GLU A 4 4.98 -8.83 13.69
C GLU A 4 5.42 -8.05 12.43
N PRO A 5 4.52 -7.23 11.82
CA PRO A 5 3.07 -7.18 12.06
C PRO A 5 2.34 -8.42 11.50
N THR A 6 1.12 -8.68 11.99
CA THR A 6 0.25 -9.74 11.42
C THR A 6 -0.77 -9.22 10.42
N VAL A 7 -0.93 -7.90 10.31
CA VAL A 7 -1.84 -7.24 9.36
C VAL A 7 -1.19 -5.98 8.82
N GLY A 8 -1.34 -5.69 7.53
CA GLY A 8 -0.86 -4.45 6.93
C GLY A 8 -1.04 -4.38 5.41
N GLU A 9 -0.53 -3.32 4.80
CA GLU A 9 -0.60 -3.10 3.35
C GLU A 9 0.53 -3.81 2.60
N ALA A 10 0.31 -4.08 1.31
CA ALA A 10 1.34 -4.59 0.42
C ALA A 10 2.28 -3.47 -0.08
N PRO A 11 3.60 -3.70 -0.14
CA PRO A 11 4.32 -4.88 0.35
C PRO A 11 4.42 -4.89 1.88
N LEU A 12 4.13 -6.04 2.50
CA LEU A 12 4.18 -6.20 3.96
C LEU A 12 5.44 -6.97 4.37
N GLU A 13 6.40 -6.29 4.99
CA GLU A 13 7.53 -6.95 5.66
C GLU A 13 7.12 -7.44 7.04
N VAL A 14 7.34 -8.72 7.33
CA VAL A 14 7.01 -9.38 8.59
C VAL A 14 8.26 -10.01 9.19
N LEU A 15 8.48 -9.76 10.48
CA LEU A 15 9.53 -10.39 11.27
C LEU A 15 8.99 -11.61 12.01
N PHE A 16 9.73 -12.72 11.96
CA PHE A 16 9.40 -13.95 12.67
C PHE A 16 10.43 -14.23 13.76
N ASN A 17 9.95 -14.48 14.98
CA ASN A 17 10.81 -14.87 16.09
C ASN A 17 10.39 -16.21 16.67
N ASP A 18 11.28 -17.20 16.62
CA ASP A 18 11.05 -18.50 17.22
C ASP A 18 11.11 -18.44 18.75
N ASN A 19 10.25 -19.22 19.40
CA ASN A 19 10.23 -19.38 20.87
C ASN A 19 10.25 -20.87 21.26
N SER A 20 10.70 -21.74 20.36
CA SER A 20 10.69 -23.18 20.55
C SER A 20 11.76 -23.61 21.55
N VAL A 21 11.48 -24.67 22.30
CA VAL A 21 12.40 -25.21 23.30
C VAL A 21 12.91 -26.56 22.82
N ARG A 22 14.24 -26.75 22.81
CA ARG A 22 14.92 -27.98 22.34
C ARG A 22 14.59 -28.38 20.89
N ALA A 23 14.37 -27.40 20.02
CA ALA A 23 14.27 -27.65 18.59
C ALA A 23 15.66 -27.94 18.00
N TYR A 24 15.78 -29.07 17.32
CA TYR A 24 16.98 -29.53 16.61
C TYR A 24 16.93 -29.17 15.12
N SER A 25 15.75 -29.25 14.51
CA SER A 25 15.51 -28.84 13.12
C SER A 25 14.28 -27.94 12.99
N TYR A 26 14.26 -27.11 11.94
CA TYR A 26 13.23 -26.11 11.68
C TYR A 26 12.76 -26.23 10.23
N MET A 27 11.46 -26.00 10.02
CA MET A 27 10.84 -25.89 8.71
C MET A 27 9.76 -24.82 8.78
N TRP A 28 10.11 -23.62 8.33
CA TRP A 28 9.18 -22.53 8.10
C TRP A 28 8.49 -22.71 6.75
N LYS A 29 7.17 -22.54 6.75
CA LYS A 29 6.35 -22.42 5.54
C LYS A 29 5.61 -21.11 5.64
N PHE A 30 5.90 -20.15 4.77
CA PHE A 30 5.33 -18.80 4.88
C PHE A 30 3.93 -18.68 4.27
N GLY A 31 3.45 -19.71 3.55
CA GLY A 31 2.12 -19.73 2.97
C GLY A 31 2.02 -19.11 1.57
N ASP A 32 3.16 -18.71 0.99
CA ASP A 32 3.33 -18.15 -0.36
C ASP A 32 4.30 -19.00 -1.23
N ASP A 33 4.35 -20.31 -0.96
CA ASP A 33 5.29 -21.29 -1.52
C ASP A 33 6.77 -21.15 -1.11
N SER A 34 7.13 -20.10 -0.37
CA SER A 34 8.47 -19.97 0.20
C SER A 34 8.63 -20.74 1.51
N ILE A 35 9.86 -21.20 1.75
CA ILE A 35 10.25 -21.97 2.94
C ILE A 35 11.60 -21.52 3.48
N SER A 36 11.86 -21.81 4.77
CA SER A 36 13.18 -21.67 5.38
C SER A 36 13.45 -22.81 6.35
N SER A 37 14.68 -23.30 6.40
CA SER A 37 15.13 -24.29 7.38
C SER A 37 16.03 -23.71 8.47
N LEU A 38 16.13 -22.37 8.53
CA LEU A 38 16.90 -21.67 9.54
C LEU A 38 16.08 -21.50 10.83
N PRO A 39 16.73 -21.52 12.02
CA PRO A 39 16.06 -21.18 13.26
C PRO A 39 15.53 -19.74 13.25
N ASP A 40 16.33 -18.82 12.73
CA ASP A 40 15.96 -17.44 12.44
C ASP A 40 15.88 -17.26 10.92
N PRO A 41 14.68 -17.16 10.34
CA PRO A 41 14.52 -17.01 8.90
C PRO A 41 14.78 -15.58 8.39
N GLY A 42 14.94 -14.58 9.28
CA GLY A 42 14.99 -13.17 8.91
C GLY A 42 13.62 -12.59 8.49
N PRO A 43 13.59 -11.35 7.97
CA PRO A 43 12.38 -10.71 7.46
C PRO A 43 11.84 -11.41 6.21
N HIS A 44 10.51 -11.50 6.10
CA HIS A 44 9.82 -12.00 4.91
C HIS A 44 8.86 -10.95 4.36
N VAL A 45 8.81 -10.75 3.05
CA VAL A 45 7.99 -9.71 2.42
C VAL A 45 6.86 -10.33 1.60
N TYR A 46 5.62 -10.01 1.95
CA TYR A 46 4.43 -10.39 1.20
C TYR A 46 4.02 -9.27 0.23
N PHE A 47 4.20 -9.52 -1.07
CA PHE A 47 3.92 -8.52 -2.10
C PHE A 47 2.47 -8.49 -2.56
N THR A 48 1.71 -9.57 -2.42
CA THR A 48 0.34 -9.66 -2.93
C THR A 48 -0.64 -9.64 -1.76
N PRO A 49 -1.78 -8.92 -1.88
CA PRO A 49 -2.84 -9.03 -0.90
C PRO A 49 -3.41 -10.44 -0.76
N GLY A 50 -3.73 -10.83 0.47
CA GLY A 50 -4.22 -12.17 0.78
C GLY A 50 -3.95 -12.57 2.22
N ASP A 51 -4.50 -13.71 2.60
CA ASP A 51 -4.26 -14.34 3.90
C ASP A 51 -3.23 -15.46 3.75
N TYR A 52 -2.10 -15.31 4.44
CA TYR A 52 -0.98 -16.23 4.42
C TYR A 52 -0.92 -17.00 5.74
N ARG A 53 -1.09 -18.33 5.66
CA ARG A 53 -0.96 -19.19 6.84
C ARG A 53 0.49 -19.63 7.01
N VAL A 54 1.21 -18.91 7.87
CA VAL A 54 2.57 -19.26 8.24
C VAL A 54 2.56 -20.43 9.20
N THR A 55 3.40 -21.43 8.96
CA THR A 55 3.56 -22.61 9.81
C THR A 55 5.02 -22.87 10.09
N LEU A 56 5.38 -22.97 11.37
CA LEU A 56 6.66 -23.49 11.81
C LEU A 56 6.48 -24.94 12.23
N VAL A 57 7.25 -25.85 11.64
CA VAL A 57 7.39 -27.23 12.10
C VAL A 57 8.79 -27.39 12.67
N ILE A 58 8.90 -27.94 13.88
CA ILE A 58 10.16 -28.27 14.52
C ILE A 58 10.27 -29.76 14.77
N GLU A 59 11.49 -30.28 14.81
CA GLU A 59 11.80 -31.60 15.33
C GLU A 59 12.82 -31.46 16.47
N SER A 60 12.58 -32.14 17.59
CA SER A 60 13.52 -32.21 18.71
C SER A 60 14.62 -33.27 18.48
N ASP A 61 15.65 -33.23 19.32
CA ASP A 61 16.72 -34.24 19.39
C ASP A 61 16.21 -35.65 19.76
N LEU A 62 15.00 -35.75 20.31
CA LEU A 62 14.31 -37.00 20.65
C LEU A 62 13.27 -37.41 19.59
N THR A 63 13.37 -36.86 18.37
CA THR A 63 12.49 -37.13 17.21
C THR A 63 11.00 -36.81 17.41
N CYS A 64 10.65 -36.06 18.46
CA CYS A 64 9.32 -35.48 18.60
C CYS A 64 9.17 -34.30 17.62
N VAL A 65 8.07 -34.30 16.86
CA VAL A 65 7.70 -33.23 15.93
C VAL A 65 6.54 -32.43 16.52
N ASP A 66 6.64 -31.11 16.44
CA ASP A 66 5.55 -30.19 16.81
C ASP A 66 5.41 -29.07 15.78
N SER A 67 4.26 -28.41 15.75
CA SER A 67 4.00 -27.32 14.82
C SER A 67 3.12 -26.23 15.41
N ALA A 68 3.37 -24.99 14.99
CA ALA A 68 2.54 -23.84 15.29
C ALA A 68 2.19 -23.09 13.99
N SER A 69 1.07 -22.35 14.00
CA SER A 69 0.68 -21.49 12.88
C SER A 69 0.21 -20.11 13.33
N VAL A 70 0.41 -19.11 12.47
CA VAL A 70 -0.19 -17.77 12.56
C VAL A 70 -0.66 -17.34 11.18
N THR A 71 -1.73 -16.55 11.10
CA THR A 71 -2.19 -15.97 9.84
C THR A 71 -1.65 -14.55 9.73
N ILE A 72 -1.07 -14.22 8.58
CA ILE A 72 -0.69 -12.87 8.17
C ILE A 72 -1.72 -12.40 7.14
N THR A 73 -2.35 -11.26 7.37
CA THR A 73 -3.33 -10.66 6.46
C THR A 73 -2.74 -9.44 5.77
N VAL A 74 -2.54 -9.55 4.45
CA VAL A 74 -2.14 -8.42 3.60
C VAL A 74 -3.40 -7.80 3.00
N GLU A 75 -3.67 -6.55 3.35
CA GLU A 75 -4.90 -5.86 2.98
C GLU A 75 -5.03 -5.69 1.44
N PRO A 76 -6.24 -5.84 0.87
CA PRO A 76 -6.49 -5.65 -0.55
C PRO A 76 -6.20 -4.21 -0.98
N SER A 77 -5.99 -4.03 -2.28
CA SER A 77 -5.87 -2.67 -2.80
C SER A 77 -7.18 -1.90 -2.64
N LEU A 78 -7.04 -0.61 -2.38
CA LEU A 78 -8.16 0.32 -2.30
C LEU A 78 -7.71 1.66 -2.91
N LEU A 79 -8.64 2.32 -3.59
CA LEU A 79 -8.47 3.71 -4.03
C LEU A 79 -9.81 4.45 -3.93
N GLN A 80 -9.85 5.50 -3.12
CA GLN A 80 -10.99 6.38 -2.97
C GLN A 80 -10.57 7.81 -3.29
N ILE A 81 -11.33 8.47 -4.16
CA ILE A 81 -10.97 9.80 -4.66
C ILE A 81 -11.86 10.84 -4.01
N PRO A 82 -11.31 11.81 -3.26
CA PRO A 82 -12.10 12.92 -2.76
C PRO A 82 -12.55 13.81 -3.94
N ASN A 83 -13.66 14.52 -3.77
CA ASN A 83 -14.18 15.42 -4.79
C ASN A 83 -13.95 16.91 -4.44
N VAL A 84 -13.39 17.21 -3.28
CA VAL A 84 -13.18 18.58 -2.79
C VAL A 84 -11.89 18.68 -1.99
N PHE A 85 -11.21 19.83 -2.09
CA PHE A 85 -10.07 20.18 -1.24
C PHE A 85 -9.97 21.71 -1.07
N THR A 86 -9.34 22.15 0.01
CA THR A 86 -9.22 23.54 0.47
C THR A 86 -7.76 23.90 0.74
N PRO A 87 -6.94 24.20 -0.28
CA PRO A 87 -5.54 24.58 -0.09
C PRO A 87 -5.42 26.00 0.48
N ASN A 88 -5.65 26.14 1.80
CA ASN A 88 -5.61 27.39 2.56
C ASN A 88 -4.58 27.36 3.71
N ASP A 89 -3.78 26.29 3.79
CA ASP A 89 -2.72 26.05 4.77
C ASP A 89 -3.22 25.97 6.23
N ASP A 90 -4.47 25.56 6.44
CA ASP A 90 -5.04 25.37 7.78
C ASP A 90 -4.84 23.95 8.35
N GLY A 91 -4.24 23.06 7.57
CA GLY A 91 -3.99 21.66 7.90
C GLY A 91 -5.17 20.73 7.59
N MET A 92 -6.30 21.24 7.10
CA MET A 92 -7.50 20.48 6.77
C MET A 92 -7.76 20.47 5.26
N ASN A 93 -7.67 19.28 4.65
CA ASN A 93 -7.92 19.08 3.23
C ASN A 93 -7.11 20.00 2.30
N ASP A 94 -5.89 20.38 2.70
CA ASP A 94 -5.00 21.23 1.89
C ASP A 94 -4.54 20.57 0.59
N PHE A 95 -4.62 19.24 0.53
CA PHE A 95 -4.14 18.45 -0.60
C PHE A 95 -5.27 17.63 -1.20
N PHE A 96 -5.36 17.68 -2.53
CA PHE A 96 -6.06 16.65 -3.29
C PHE A 96 -5.18 15.40 -3.36
N ILE A 97 -5.44 14.47 -2.46
CA ILE A 97 -4.80 13.16 -2.37
C ILE A 97 -5.86 12.07 -2.24
N PRO A 98 -5.87 11.03 -3.10
CA PRO A 98 -6.72 9.88 -2.90
C PRO A 98 -6.32 9.06 -1.68
N ASP A 99 -7.31 8.58 -0.93
CA ASP A 99 -7.09 7.51 0.06
C ASP A 99 -6.74 6.23 -0.70
N LYS A 100 -5.62 5.63 -0.33
CA LYS A 100 -5.05 4.50 -1.05
C LYS A 100 -4.52 3.45 -0.09
N LYS A 101 -4.68 2.18 -0.46
CA LYS A 101 -4.04 1.04 0.21
C LYS A 101 -3.46 0.07 -0.81
N SER A 102 -2.34 -0.57 -0.48
CA SER A 102 -1.74 -1.66 -1.27
C SER A 102 -1.65 -1.36 -2.79
N LEU A 103 -1.41 -0.09 -3.14
CA LEU A 103 -1.26 0.34 -4.53
C LEU A 103 0.16 0.10 -5.00
N LYS A 104 0.27 -0.52 -6.17
CA LYS A 104 1.53 -0.76 -6.86
C LYS A 104 1.92 0.38 -7.79
N TYR A 105 0.92 1.05 -8.37
CA TYR A 105 1.11 2.11 -9.35
C TYR A 105 -0.02 3.13 -9.28
N ILE A 106 0.31 4.41 -9.46
CA ILE A 106 -0.68 5.45 -9.78
C ILE A 106 -0.17 6.40 -10.84
N ASN A 107 -1.08 6.87 -11.69
CA ASN A 107 -0.95 8.03 -12.55
C ASN A 107 -2.16 8.93 -12.32
N ILE A 108 -1.90 10.19 -11.99
CA ILE A 108 -2.93 11.20 -11.75
C ILE A 108 -2.63 12.43 -12.59
N GLN A 109 -3.67 12.94 -13.23
CA GLN A 109 -3.62 14.18 -14.00
C GLN A 109 -4.80 15.03 -13.60
N VAL A 110 -4.56 16.32 -13.35
CA VAL A 110 -5.64 17.28 -13.09
C VAL A 110 -5.61 18.35 -14.16
N PHE A 111 -6.79 18.68 -14.68
CA PHE A 111 -7.01 19.63 -15.76
C PHE A 111 -7.91 20.77 -15.28
N ALA A 112 -7.59 21.99 -15.71
CA ALA A 112 -8.50 23.12 -15.60
C ALA A 112 -9.73 22.91 -16.49
N LYS A 113 -10.79 23.69 -16.27
CA LYS A 113 -12.00 23.68 -17.12
C LYS A 113 -11.71 23.96 -18.61
N SER A 114 -10.60 24.64 -18.91
CA SER A 114 -10.15 24.88 -20.29
C SER A 114 -9.50 23.66 -20.96
N GLY A 115 -9.22 22.59 -20.23
CA GLY A 115 -8.52 21.39 -20.71
C GLY A 115 -7.00 21.42 -20.53
N HIS A 116 -6.41 22.52 -20.04
CA HIS A 116 -4.98 22.58 -19.74
C HIS A 116 -4.66 21.75 -18.48
N ARG A 117 -3.62 20.93 -18.54
CA ARG A 117 -3.14 20.18 -17.37
C ARG A 117 -2.47 21.13 -16.37
N VAL A 118 -2.95 21.09 -15.14
CA VAL A 118 -2.45 21.90 -14.02
C VAL A 118 -1.65 21.08 -13.03
N TYR A 119 -1.82 19.76 -13.01
CA TYR A 119 -1.08 18.85 -12.16
C TYR A 119 -0.87 17.51 -12.85
N TYR A 120 0.26 16.89 -12.55
CA TYR A 120 0.62 15.55 -13.01
C TYR A 120 1.48 14.88 -11.94
N TYR A 121 1.14 13.65 -11.59
CA TYR A 121 1.99 12.80 -10.78
C TYR A 121 1.90 11.35 -11.24
N GLN A 122 3.01 10.64 -11.15
CA GLN A 122 3.06 9.19 -11.34
C GLN A 122 4.11 8.60 -10.41
N ALA A 123 3.84 7.42 -9.88
CA ALA A 123 4.79 6.66 -9.08
C ALA A 123 4.41 5.18 -9.00
N THR A 124 5.38 4.39 -8.55
CA THR A 124 5.28 2.94 -8.36
C THR A 124 5.90 2.55 -7.04
N GLY A 125 5.38 1.52 -6.39
CA GLY A 125 5.98 0.95 -5.18
C GLY A 125 6.20 1.99 -4.09
N ASP A 126 7.39 1.97 -3.48
CA ASP A 126 7.73 2.81 -2.32
C ASP A 126 7.69 4.32 -2.59
N ASP A 127 7.84 4.74 -3.86
CA ASP A 127 7.74 6.14 -4.26
C ASP A 127 6.35 6.74 -3.94
N LEU A 128 5.32 5.90 -3.80
CA LEU A 128 3.96 6.32 -3.44
C LEU A 128 3.82 6.81 -2.00
N GLN A 129 4.74 6.43 -1.10
CA GLN A 129 4.70 6.81 0.31
C GLN A 129 5.06 8.29 0.51
N ASN A 130 5.91 8.85 -0.35
CA ASN A 130 6.35 10.25 -0.27
C ASN A 130 5.41 11.24 -0.98
N TRP A 131 4.33 10.73 -1.60
CA TRP A 131 3.40 11.56 -2.34
C TRP A 131 2.40 12.26 -1.41
N THR A 132 2.42 13.59 -1.39
CA THR A 132 1.54 14.42 -0.57
C THR A 132 0.26 14.87 -1.29
N GLY A 133 0.10 14.57 -2.58
CA GLY A 133 -1.04 15.02 -3.38
C GLY A 133 -0.80 16.34 -4.10
N TRP A 134 -1.88 16.95 -4.57
CA TRP A 134 -1.87 18.27 -5.21
C TRP A 134 -2.35 19.35 -4.25
N ASP A 135 -1.52 20.35 -4.03
CA ASP A 135 -1.72 21.49 -3.13
C ASP A 135 -2.37 22.71 -3.81
N GLY A 136 -2.84 22.57 -5.05
CA GLY A 136 -3.39 23.68 -5.82
C GLY A 136 -2.34 24.56 -6.53
N HIS A 137 -1.03 24.27 -6.43
CA HIS A 137 -0.02 24.92 -7.26
C HIS A 137 0.02 24.32 -8.66
N ILE A 138 0.07 25.16 -9.68
CA ILE A 138 0.08 24.71 -11.07
C ILE A 138 1.48 24.22 -11.41
N ASN A 139 1.59 22.94 -11.79
CA ASN A 139 2.83 22.27 -12.20
C ASN A 139 4.00 22.51 -11.22
N ASN A 140 3.73 22.46 -9.91
CA ASN A 140 4.71 22.73 -8.84
C ASN A 140 5.44 24.08 -9.00
N SER A 141 4.79 25.05 -9.64
CA SER A 141 5.27 26.44 -9.74
C SER A 141 4.68 27.28 -8.60
N GLY A 142 5.23 28.47 -8.35
CA GLY A 142 4.61 29.43 -7.42
C GLY A 142 3.28 30.02 -7.88
N ARG A 143 2.71 29.57 -9.02
CA ARG A 143 1.40 30.03 -9.49
C ARG A 143 0.29 29.16 -8.91
N LEU A 144 -0.57 29.79 -8.13
CA LEU A 144 -1.78 29.16 -7.60
C LEU A 144 -2.85 28.96 -8.68
N ALA A 145 -3.55 27.84 -8.61
CA ALA A 145 -4.77 27.61 -9.35
C ALA A 145 -5.92 28.44 -8.74
N ASP A 146 -6.84 28.93 -9.57
CA ASP A 146 -8.01 29.67 -9.12
C ASP A 146 -9.04 28.73 -8.46
N ALA A 147 -9.84 29.24 -7.53
CA ALA A 147 -10.98 28.50 -6.99
C ALA A 147 -11.97 28.13 -8.11
N GLY A 148 -12.51 26.91 -8.07
CA GLY A 148 -13.46 26.43 -9.07
C GLY A 148 -13.39 24.94 -9.36
N THR A 149 -13.93 24.55 -10.51
CA THR A 149 -14.03 23.15 -10.94
C THR A 149 -12.85 22.75 -11.82
N TYR A 150 -12.22 21.65 -11.43
CA TYR A 150 -11.16 20.94 -12.13
C TYR A 150 -11.64 19.53 -12.49
N TYR A 151 -10.89 18.86 -13.35
CA TYR A 151 -11.18 17.48 -13.75
C TYR A 151 -9.96 16.61 -13.54
N TYR A 152 -10.13 15.48 -12.87
CA TYR A 152 -9.06 14.50 -12.70
C TYR A 152 -9.24 13.32 -13.67
N VAL A 153 -8.11 12.72 -14.03
CA VAL A 153 -8.04 11.40 -14.66
C VAL A 153 -7.00 10.60 -13.88
N ILE A 154 -7.44 9.51 -13.27
CA ILE A 154 -6.60 8.62 -12.49
C ILE A 154 -6.57 7.25 -13.16
N ARG A 155 -5.38 6.65 -13.18
CA ARG A 155 -5.15 5.24 -13.51
C ARG A 155 -4.27 4.65 -12.43
N ALA A 156 -4.71 3.59 -11.78
CA ALA A 156 -3.91 2.92 -10.75
C ALA A 156 -3.98 1.40 -10.90
N THR A 157 -3.01 0.71 -10.31
CA THR A 157 -3.01 -0.75 -10.21
C THR A 157 -2.61 -1.14 -8.79
N GLY A 158 -3.39 -2.03 -8.17
CA GLY A 158 -3.06 -2.65 -6.89
C GLY A 158 -1.98 -3.73 -7.02
N TYR A 159 -1.42 -4.14 -5.88
CA TYR A 159 -0.57 -5.33 -5.83
C TYR A 159 -1.33 -6.65 -6.03
N ASP A 160 -2.66 -6.61 -5.95
CA ASP A 160 -3.61 -7.68 -6.30
C ASP A 160 -4.03 -7.66 -7.79
N ASP A 161 -3.33 -6.89 -8.63
CA ASP A 161 -3.61 -6.66 -10.05
C ASP A 161 -4.98 -6.02 -10.35
N ILE A 162 -5.71 -5.52 -9.34
CA ILE A 162 -6.93 -4.74 -9.55
C ILE A 162 -6.57 -3.41 -10.22
N LYS A 163 -7.27 -3.09 -11.32
CA LYS A 163 -7.08 -1.86 -12.08
C LYS A 163 -8.14 -0.82 -11.75
N TYR A 164 -7.69 0.38 -11.45
CA TYR A 164 -8.51 1.55 -11.15
C TYR A 164 -8.46 2.52 -12.35
N GLU A 165 -9.20 2.20 -13.42
CA GLU A 165 -9.16 2.97 -14.69
C GLU A 165 -10.54 3.22 -15.34
N GLY A 166 -11.60 2.77 -14.66
CA GLY A 166 -13.01 2.99 -14.99
C GLY A 166 -13.45 4.45 -15.02
N ARG A 167 -14.76 4.67 -15.23
CA ARG A 167 -15.33 6.03 -15.34
C ARG A 167 -15.30 6.77 -14.00
N GLU A 168 -15.40 6.04 -12.91
CA GLU A 168 -15.35 6.52 -11.53
C GLU A 168 -13.98 7.14 -11.17
N TYR A 169 -12.91 6.80 -11.90
CA TYR A 169 -11.57 7.41 -11.74
C TYR A 169 -11.37 8.61 -12.69
N ARG A 170 -12.47 9.17 -13.19
CA ARG A 170 -12.50 10.39 -14.01
C ARG A 170 -13.66 11.26 -13.55
N GLY A 171 -13.37 12.39 -12.93
CA GLY A 171 -14.41 13.16 -12.26
C GLY A 171 -14.09 14.62 -12.11
N ALA A 172 -15.04 15.35 -11.55
CA ALA A 172 -14.87 16.73 -11.14
C ALA A 172 -14.21 16.80 -9.75
N LEU A 173 -13.33 17.78 -9.59
CA LEU A 173 -12.70 18.17 -8.33
C LEU A 173 -13.01 19.65 -8.08
N TYR A 174 -13.46 19.97 -6.87
CA TYR A 174 -13.75 21.33 -6.45
C TYR A 174 -12.62 21.87 -5.57
N LEU A 175 -12.01 22.97 -6.00
CA LEU A 175 -11.00 23.71 -5.25
C LEU A 175 -11.67 24.94 -4.62
N TYR A 176 -11.62 25.04 -3.29
CA TYR A 176 -12.06 26.21 -2.52
C TYR A 176 -10.88 26.84 -1.76
N ARG A 177 -10.99 28.11 -1.36
CA ARG A 177 -10.05 28.80 -0.47
C ARG A 177 -10.81 29.76 0.43
#